data_AF-A0A3D3WX51-F1
#
_entry.id   AF-A0A3D3WX51-F1
#
_cell.length_a   1.000
_cell.length_b   1.000
_cell.length_c   1.000
_cell.angle_alpha   90.00
_cell.angle_beta   90.00
_cell.angle_gamma   90.00
#
_symmetry.space_group_name_H-M   'P 1'
#
loop_
_entity.id
_entity.type
_entity.pdbx_description
1 polymer ?
#
loop_
_entity_poly.entity_id
_entity_poly.type
_entity_poly.pdbx_seq_one_letter_code
_entity_poly.pdbx_strand_id
1 'polypeptide(L)'
;MEIAERITQQGDRVTLSLTSWGRLGEAMADFDGHNVFVAGGIPGEKVVAEVVKVHRKYVSARVVEVLEASSDRVEPPCPYYGQCTGCQWQHLSYDAQLKTKREKVIDALERVGDFTSPPVSEANPSPDQYGYRNHARFTIRRRTKRDDPEADVGEGALGFINRETRQFVRIDKCLLMHDGVNTLLEDLQDHCAETTQLSIRAGKYSGDFLIQPYLVHPEITVPTGQKRYTESVDGHDFQVSSPSFFQVNVEQAAAAAGVVRDRLQLSKDDVLLDAYTGVGTFAILLAPSVKQVIAVEESSAAVADANENAAGLTNLDFVLGRTEDVLKDLHQKPDVVVLDPPRSGCQPRALESLIRMAPPKLAYVSCDAETLGRDLKILCNGGYQLDEVVPLDMFPQTHHVECVALLSRDQNFRAITLASASPRRRELLTGLGLKFDIRPADLAEDGLDGESPQEMVQRLSQEKALAIAQGMDAGLVIGADSTVVFQGQAVGKPVDDDDARRMLRELRGTTHHVSTGLTVVDVASGRMLSDAMTSEITLRDITDQEIEASIASGVPRDKAGAYAVQDTELRPAEDWKGCYNNIVGLPVCRLLEMLAELGYQPPQGWNAPDDLGCGDDCPNAGAQLP
;
A
#
# COMPACT_ATOMS: atom_id res chain seq x y z
N MET A 1 43.52 -19.81 -6.45
CA MET A 1 42.79 -20.12 -5.20
C MET A 1 41.81 -21.24 -5.51
N GLU A 2 41.74 -22.24 -4.65
CA GLU A 2 40.86 -23.42 -4.83
C GLU A 2 39.39 -23.05 -4.59
N ILE A 3 38.47 -23.78 -5.24
CA ILE A 3 37.03 -23.67 -5.01
C ILE A 3 36.71 -24.42 -3.71
N ALA A 4 36.14 -23.71 -2.73
CA ALA A 4 35.77 -24.25 -1.44
C ALA A 4 34.45 -25.04 -1.52
N GLU A 5 34.38 -26.13 -0.76
CA GLU A 5 33.14 -26.92 -0.60
C GLU A 5 32.18 -26.29 0.43
N ARG A 6 32.67 -25.36 1.26
CA ARG A 6 31.92 -24.69 2.35
C ARG A 6 32.33 -23.24 2.48
N ILE A 7 31.42 -22.39 2.96
CA ILE A 7 31.71 -20.98 3.28
C ILE A 7 32.14 -20.88 4.74
N THR A 8 33.38 -20.47 4.98
CA THR A 8 33.94 -20.34 6.33
C THR A 8 34.43 -18.93 6.64
N GLN A 9 34.90 -18.20 5.62
CA GLN A 9 35.50 -16.89 5.80
C GLN A 9 35.38 -16.02 4.55
N GLN A 10 35.75 -14.75 4.71
CA GLN A 10 35.92 -13.83 3.59
C GLN A 10 37.03 -14.32 2.65
N GLY A 11 36.80 -14.21 1.34
CA GLY A 11 37.73 -14.62 0.28
C GLY A 11 37.51 -16.05 -0.22
N ASP A 12 36.69 -16.86 0.44
CA ASP A 12 36.31 -18.18 -0.05
C ASP A 12 35.64 -18.07 -1.43
N ARG A 13 35.95 -18.99 -2.34
CA ARG A 13 35.35 -19.05 -3.68
C ARG A 13 34.47 -20.28 -3.80
N VAL A 14 33.22 -20.11 -4.18
CA VAL A 14 32.23 -21.20 -4.24
C VAL A 14 31.52 -21.19 -5.60
N THR A 15 31.17 -22.38 -6.09
CA THR A 15 30.34 -22.51 -7.30
C THR A 15 28.87 -22.44 -6.90
N LEU A 16 28.13 -21.49 -7.48
CA LEU A 16 26.73 -21.23 -7.16
C LEU A 16 25.87 -21.31 -8.42
N SER A 17 24.66 -21.87 -8.26
CA SER A 17 23.57 -21.72 -9.24
C SER A 17 22.64 -20.63 -8.73
N LEU A 18 22.47 -19.57 -9.52
CA LEU A 18 21.71 -18.39 -9.13
C LEU A 18 20.23 -18.59 -9.48
N THR A 19 19.32 -18.31 -8.54
CA THR A 19 17.91 -18.74 -8.63
C THR A 19 16.93 -17.58 -8.74
N SER A 20 17.16 -16.47 -8.05
CA SER A 20 16.23 -15.34 -8.00
C SER A 20 16.93 -14.01 -7.75
N TRP A 21 16.19 -12.91 -7.88
CA TRP A 21 16.68 -11.58 -7.52
C TRP A 21 16.47 -11.30 -6.04
N GLY A 22 17.49 -10.73 -5.40
CA GLY A 22 17.40 -10.12 -4.09
C GLY A 22 16.81 -8.71 -4.15
N ARG A 23 16.54 -8.16 -2.96
CA ARG A 23 15.89 -6.85 -2.81
C ARG A 23 16.66 -5.74 -3.52
N LEU A 24 18.00 -5.77 -3.51
CA LEU A 24 18.83 -4.64 -3.94
C LEU A 24 19.51 -4.87 -5.31
N GLY A 25 19.00 -5.85 -6.07
CA GLY A 25 19.49 -6.17 -7.41
C GLY A 25 20.61 -7.19 -7.47
N GLU A 26 21.03 -7.77 -6.33
CA GLU A 26 21.92 -8.93 -6.32
C GLU A 26 21.17 -10.19 -6.72
N ALA A 27 21.83 -11.17 -7.34
CA ALA A 27 21.25 -12.49 -7.53
C ALA A 27 21.34 -13.30 -6.22
N MET A 28 20.45 -14.27 -6.02
CA MET A 28 20.42 -15.12 -4.82
C MET A 28 20.76 -16.57 -5.16
N ALA A 29 21.37 -17.25 -4.20
CA ALA A 29 21.59 -18.69 -4.22
C ALA A 29 21.54 -19.26 -2.78
N ASP A 30 21.13 -20.51 -2.65
CA ASP A 30 21.27 -21.29 -1.43
C ASP A 30 22.54 -22.15 -1.50
N PHE A 31 23.41 -22.04 -0.49
CA PHE A 31 24.64 -22.83 -0.42
C PHE A 31 25.03 -23.16 1.02
N ASP A 32 25.24 -24.44 1.33
CA ASP A 32 25.59 -24.94 2.68
C ASP A 32 24.70 -24.34 3.79
N GLY A 33 23.39 -24.26 3.54
CA GLY A 33 22.42 -23.69 4.49
C GLY A 33 22.46 -22.16 4.64
N HIS A 34 23.19 -21.45 3.79
CA HIS A 34 23.26 -19.99 3.78
C HIS A 34 22.53 -19.40 2.57
N ASN A 35 21.78 -18.33 2.81
CA ASN A 35 21.34 -17.42 1.76
C ASN A 35 22.54 -16.57 1.30
N VAL A 36 22.93 -16.72 0.04
CA VAL A 36 24.05 -15.99 -0.57
C VAL A 36 23.52 -14.94 -1.54
N PHE A 37 23.85 -13.67 -1.31
CA PHE A 37 23.57 -12.56 -2.20
C PHE A 37 24.80 -12.25 -3.05
N VAL A 38 24.68 -12.42 -4.37
CA VAL A 38 25.78 -12.41 -5.32
C VAL A 38 25.68 -11.19 -6.25
N ALA A 39 26.54 -10.20 -6.01
CA ALA A 39 26.66 -9.03 -6.88
C ALA A 39 27.25 -9.41 -8.24
N GLY A 40 26.70 -8.86 -9.33
CA GLY A 40 27.16 -9.12 -10.70
C GLY A 40 26.66 -10.44 -11.31
N GLY A 41 25.80 -11.18 -10.62
CA GLY A 41 25.14 -12.39 -11.13
C GLY A 41 23.78 -12.08 -11.77
N ILE A 42 23.28 -13.02 -12.58
CA ILE A 42 21.92 -13.01 -13.14
C ILE A 42 21.25 -14.34 -12.75
N PRO A 43 19.99 -14.35 -12.28
CA PRO A 43 19.25 -15.59 -12.06
C PRO A 43 19.25 -16.49 -13.30
N GLY A 44 19.42 -17.79 -13.08
CA GLY A 44 19.60 -18.79 -14.13
C GLY A 44 21.07 -19.08 -14.49
N GLU A 45 22.01 -18.25 -14.03
CA GLU A 45 23.43 -18.49 -14.28
C GLU A 45 24.06 -19.47 -13.28
N LYS A 46 25.17 -20.07 -13.73
CA LYS A 46 26.11 -20.78 -12.87
C LYS A 46 27.42 -20.01 -12.82
N VAL A 47 27.88 -19.70 -11.62
CA VAL A 47 29.02 -18.79 -11.40
C VAL A 47 29.99 -19.33 -10.36
N VAL A 48 31.24 -18.91 -10.44
CA VAL A 48 32.14 -18.91 -9.27
C VAL A 48 32.01 -17.55 -8.61
N ALA A 49 31.62 -17.55 -7.34
CA ALA A 49 31.47 -16.35 -6.53
C ALA A 49 32.50 -16.30 -5.40
N GLU A 50 33.08 -15.13 -5.17
CA GLU A 50 33.99 -14.87 -4.07
C GLU A 50 33.24 -14.20 -2.91
N VAL A 51 33.34 -14.78 -1.72
CA VAL A 51 32.72 -14.29 -0.49
C VAL A 51 33.34 -12.95 -0.10
N VAL A 52 32.54 -11.89 -0.15
CA VAL A 52 32.95 -10.54 0.25
C VAL A 52 32.81 -10.39 1.76
N LYS A 53 31.74 -10.92 2.34
CA LYS A 53 31.44 -10.81 3.78
C LYS A 53 30.46 -11.86 4.24
N VAL A 54 30.74 -12.46 5.39
CA VAL A 54 29.83 -13.38 6.10
C VAL A 54 29.08 -12.60 7.17
N HIS A 55 27.75 -12.55 7.07
CA HIS A 55 26.88 -11.97 8.09
C HIS A 55 26.22 -13.07 8.91
N ARG A 56 25.60 -12.70 10.05
CA ARG A 56 24.93 -13.66 10.94
C ARG A 56 23.80 -14.45 10.26
N LYS A 57 23.12 -13.88 9.26
CA LYS A 57 21.93 -14.47 8.62
C LYS A 57 22.09 -14.76 7.13
N TYR A 58 23.13 -14.23 6.50
CA TYR A 58 23.33 -14.31 5.06
C TYR A 58 24.80 -14.08 4.72
N VAL A 59 25.16 -14.35 3.46
CA VAL A 59 26.50 -14.11 2.93
C VAL A 59 26.39 -13.13 1.76
N SER A 60 27.30 -12.16 1.69
CA SER A 60 27.49 -11.35 0.49
C SER A 60 28.68 -11.88 -0.29
N ALA A 61 28.50 -12.04 -1.59
CA ALA A 61 29.51 -12.51 -2.53
C ALA A 61 29.47 -11.67 -3.81
N ARG A 62 30.49 -11.82 -4.65
CA ARG A 62 30.54 -11.22 -5.98
C ARG A 62 30.95 -12.26 -7.01
N VAL A 63 30.41 -12.17 -8.22
CA VAL A 63 30.84 -13.01 -9.33
C VAL A 63 32.31 -12.72 -9.66
N VAL A 64 33.12 -13.77 -9.76
CA VAL A 64 34.50 -13.69 -10.27
C VAL A 64 34.69 -14.45 -11.58
N GLU A 65 33.81 -15.42 -11.87
CA GLU A 65 33.79 -16.17 -13.12
C GLU A 65 32.36 -16.62 -13.42
N VAL A 66 31.96 -16.55 -14.69
CA VAL A 66 30.66 -17.04 -15.17
C VAL A 66 30.90 -18.36 -15.92
N LEU A 67 30.35 -19.45 -15.40
CA LEU A 67 30.51 -20.79 -15.97
C LEU A 67 29.43 -21.08 -17.03
N GLU A 68 28.20 -20.66 -16.74
CA GLU A 68 27.05 -20.75 -17.63
C GLU A 68 26.36 -19.39 -17.63
N ALA A 69 26.51 -18.63 -18.72
CA ALA A 69 26.03 -17.26 -18.83
C ALA A 69 24.58 -17.19 -19.30
N SER A 70 23.84 -16.21 -18.78
CA SER A 70 22.52 -15.85 -19.31
C SER A 70 22.65 -15.25 -20.71
N SER A 71 21.66 -15.48 -21.57
CA SER A 71 21.56 -14.80 -22.87
C SER A 71 21.44 -13.28 -22.75
N ASP A 72 21.02 -12.79 -21.59
CA ASP A 72 20.87 -11.36 -21.31
C ASP A 72 22.13 -10.72 -20.70
N ARG A 73 23.22 -11.49 -20.51
CA ARG A 73 24.47 -10.94 -19.99
C ARG A 73 25.15 -10.03 -21.03
N VAL A 74 25.55 -8.84 -20.58
CA VAL A 74 26.38 -7.91 -21.35
C VAL A 74 27.62 -7.51 -20.55
N GLU A 75 28.65 -7.03 -21.24
CA GLU A 75 29.84 -6.51 -20.56
C GLU A 75 29.55 -5.11 -19.99
N PRO A 76 29.73 -4.87 -18.69
CA PRO A 76 29.48 -3.57 -18.09
C PRO A 76 30.48 -2.53 -18.62
N PRO A 77 30.03 -1.42 -19.24
CA PRO A 77 30.94 -0.46 -19.86
C PRO A 77 31.67 0.45 -18.85
N CYS A 78 31.19 0.54 -17.60
CA CYS A 78 31.80 1.41 -16.59
C CYS A 78 33.05 0.74 -15.98
N PRO A 79 34.22 1.40 -16.00
CA PRO A 79 35.45 0.85 -15.42
C PRO A 79 35.39 0.71 -13.89
N TYR A 80 34.44 1.40 -13.24
CA TYR A 80 34.23 1.34 -11.80
C TYR A 80 33.16 0.32 -11.38
N TYR A 81 32.59 -0.43 -12.33
CA TYR A 81 31.53 -1.41 -12.03
C TYR A 81 32.00 -2.46 -11.02
N GLY A 82 31.12 -2.86 -10.11
CA GLY A 82 31.45 -3.74 -8.97
C GLY A 82 32.22 -3.06 -7.82
N GLN A 83 33.13 -2.14 -8.10
CA GLN A 83 33.87 -1.40 -7.06
C GLN A 83 33.04 -0.23 -6.50
N CYS A 84 32.45 0.60 -7.36
CA CYS A 84 31.68 1.76 -6.94
C CYS A 84 30.34 1.38 -6.28
N THR A 85 29.73 0.26 -6.68
CA THR A 85 28.40 -0.23 -6.22
C THR A 85 27.20 0.68 -6.49
N GLY A 86 27.39 1.83 -7.16
CA GLY A 86 26.29 2.74 -7.52
C GLY A 86 25.34 2.19 -8.58
N CYS A 87 25.84 1.37 -9.50
CA CYS A 87 25.04 0.61 -10.48
C CYS A 87 25.03 -0.86 -10.08
N GLN A 88 23.89 -1.55 -10.28
CA GLN A 88 23.75 -2.97 -9.92
C GLN A 88 23.56 -3.88 -11.14
N TRP A 89 23.17 -3.33 -12.30
CA TRP A 89 22.73 -4.13 -13.46
C TRP A 89 23.40 -3.75 -14.78
N GLN A 90 24.58 -3.12 -14.78
CA GLN A 90 25.29 -2.85 -16.04
C GLN A 90 25.72 -4.13 -16.78
N HIS A 91 25.71 -5.29 -16.11
CA HIS A 91 25.96 -6.59 -16.72
C HIS A 91 24.70 -7.27 -17.28
N LEU A 92 23.53 -6.63 -17.19
CA LEU A 92 22.25 -7.13 -17.66
C LEU A 92 21.78 -6.28 -18.85
N SER A 93 21.35 -6.92 -19.93
CA SER A 93 20.82 -6.24 -21.13
C SER A 93 19.67 -5.31 -20.74
N TYR A 94 19.52 -4.19 -21.46
CA TYR A 94 18.53 -3.18 -21.09
C TYR A 94 17.09 -3.73 -21.13
N ASP A 95 16.76 -4.52 -22.14
CA ASP A 95 15.45 -5.18 -22.25
C ASP A 95 15.18 -6.10 -21.05
N ALA A 96 16.19 -6.83 -20.57
CA ALA A 96 16.06 -7.67 -19.38
C ALA A 96 15.98 -6.86 -18.09
N GLN A 97 16.60 -5.68 -18.01
CA GLN A 97 16.39 -4.75 -16.89
C GLN A 97 14.91 -4.34 -16.81
N LEU A 98 14.30 -3.93 -17.93
CA LEU A 98 12.89 -3.51 -17.97
C LEU A 98 11.94 -4.63 -17.55
N LYS A 99 12.13 -5.85 -18.08
CA LYS A 99 11.37 -7.04 -17.68
C LYS A 99 11.51 -7.32 -16.18
N THR A 100 12.75 -7.31 -15.69
CA THR A 100 13.03 -7.56 -14.27
C THR A 100 12.38 -6.50 -13.37
N LYS A 101 12.37 -5.22 -13.78
CA LYS A 101 11.70 -4.15 -13.01
C LYS A 101 10.20 -4.39 -12.91
N ARG A 102 9.57 -4.77 -14.03
CA ARG A 102 8.14 -5.13 -14.04
C ARG A 102 7.86 -6.32 -13.12
N GLU A 103 8.63 -7.40 -13.21
CA GLU A 103 8.49 -8.58 -12.36
C GLU A 103 8.64 -8.24 -10.87
N LYS A 104 9.58 -7.36 -10.51
CA LYS A 104 9.74 -6.88 -9.12
C LYS A 104 8.51 -6.12 -8.62
N VAL A 105 7.85 -5.35 -9.48
CA VAL A 105 6.61 -4.66 -9.11
C VAL A 105 5.48 -5.68 -8.91
N ILE A 106 5.35 -6.65 -9.80
CA ILE A 106 4.36 -7.75 -9.67
C ILE A 106 4.56 -8.50 -8.35
N ASP A 107 5.77 -8.97 -8.05
CA ASP A 107 6.08 -9.67 -6.79
C ASP A 107 5.71 -8.84 -5.55
N ALA A 108 6.04 -7.55 -5.56
CA ALA A 108 5.74 -6.68 -4.43
C ALA A 108 4.22 -6.49 -4.22
N LEU A 109 3.47 -6.33 -5.31
CA LEU A 109 2.01 -6.19 -5.25
C LEU A 109 1.33 -7.51 -4.83
N GLU A 110 1.78 -8.66 -5.31
CA GLU A 110 1.24 -9.96 -4.90
C GLU A 110 1.55 -10.25 -3.44
N ARG A 111 2.82 -10.12 -3.03
CA ARG A 111 3.29 -10.52 -1.70
C ARG A 111 2.92 -9.54 -0.59
N VAL A 112 3.00 -8.24 -0.85
CA VAL A 112 2.75 -7.19 0.17
C VAL A 112 1.37 -6.58 0.00
N GLY A 113 0.98 -6.34 -1.25
CA GLY A 113 -0.33 -5.78 -1.58
C GLY A 113 -1.49 -6.78 -1.56
N ASP A 114 -1.20 -8.09 -1.52
CA ASP A 114 -2.21 -9.16 -1.50
C ASP A 114 -3.13 -9.13 -2.73
N PHE A 115 -2.57 -8.72 -3.86
CA PHE A 115 -3.25 -8.70 -5.15
C PHE A 115 -3.08 -10.04 -5.86
N THR A 116 -4.14 -10.52 -6.52
CA THR A 116 -4.05 -11.65 -7.45
C THR A 116 -3.89 -11.11 -8.87
N SER A 117 -2.81 -11.46 -9.56
CA SER A 117 -2.55 -11.03 -10.94
C SER A 117 -2.66 -9.50 -11.14
N PRO A 118 -1.86 -8.68 -10.44
CA PRO A 118 -1.96 -7.23 -10.49
C PRO A 118 -1.76 -6.67 -11.91
N PRO A 119 -2.48 -5.61 -12.32
CA PRO A 119 -2.44 -5.06 -13.67
C PRO A 119 -1.18 -4.21 -13.91
N VAL A 120 -0.02 -4.84 -14.00
CA VAL A 120 1.26 -4.13 -14.22
C VAL A 120 1.61 -4.11 -15.71
N SER A 121 1.72 -2.91 -16.29
CA SER A 121 2.12 -2.72 -17.68
C SER A 121 3.59 -3.05 -17.92
N GLU A 122 4.03 -3.04 -19.18
CA GLU A 122 5.46 -3.00 -19.48
C GLU A 122 6.10 -1.76 -18.86
N ALA A 123 7.36 -1.87 -18.43
CA ALA A 123 8.10 -0.76 -17.89
C ALA A 123 8.44 0.26 -18.99
N ASN A 124 8.10 1.52 -18.77
CA ASN A 124 8.44 2.60 -19.67
C ASN A 124 9.96 2.79 -19.69
N PRO A 125 10.62 2.66 -20.86
CA PRO A 125 12.06 2.83 -20.96
C PRO A 125 12.46 4.29 -20.73
N SER A 126 13.65 4.49 -20.17
CA SER A 126 14.32 5.79 -20.18
C SER A 126 14.80 6.10 -21.60
N PRO A 127 14.56 7.32 -22.12
CA PRO A 127 15.17 7.76 -23.38
C PRO A 127 16.70 7.66 -23.33
N ASP A 128 17.27 7.98 -22.18
CA ASP A 128 18.70 7.94 -21.92
C ASP A 128 19.04 6.84 -20.90
N GLN A 129 19.78 5.81 -21.32
CA GLN A 129 20.27 4.75 -20.43
C GLN A 129 21.51 5.18 -19.61
N TYR A 130 22.18 6.23 -20.06
CA TYR A 130 23.40 6.83 -19.53
C TYR A 130 23.29 8.35 -19.67
N GLY A 131 24.02 9.13 -18.88
CA GLY A 131 23.98 10.59 -18.97
C GLY A 131 22.68 11.25 -18.48
N TYR A 132 21.72 10.47 -17.94
CA TYR A 132 20.43 10.99 -17.50
C TYR A 132 20.50 11.74 -16.17
N ARG A 133 21.48 11.41 -15.31
CA ARG A 133 21.49 11.83 -13.90
C ARG A 133 22.07 13.23 -13.75
N ASN A 134 21.21 14.20 -13.43
CA ASN A 134 21.59 15.61 -13.28
C ASN A 134 22.05 16.00 -11.86
N HIS A 135 22.03 15.07 -10.89
CA HIS A 135 22.44 15.30 -9.50
C HIS A 135 23.29 14.17 -8.92
N ALA A 136 24.41 14.53 -8.29
CA ALA A 136 25.25 13.62 -7.54
C ALA A 136 25.67 14.22 -6.19
N ARG A 137 25.79 13.36 -5.19
CA ARG A 137 26.38 13.70 -3.88
C ARG A 137 27.62 12.83 -3.66
N PHE A 138 28.79 13.45 -3.74
CA PHE A 138 30.08 12.81 -3.61
C PHE A 138 30.53 12.76 -2.16
N THR A 139 31.21 11.68 -1.81
CA THR A 139 32.05 11.62 -0.62
C THR A 139 33.43 12.16 -0.97
N ILE A 140 34.03 12.92 -0.05
CA ILE A 140 35.39 13.41 -0.21
C ILE A 140 36.36 12.50 0.55
N ARG A 141 37.42 12.04 -0.13
CA ARG A 141 38.50 11.30 0.50
C ARG A 141 39.25 12.20 1.46
N ARG A 142 39.28 11.80 2.73
CA ARG A 142 40.10 12.42 3.77
C ARG A 142 41.14 11.47 4.28
N ARG A 143 42.30 11.99 4.66
CA ARG A 143 43.31 11.23 5.38
C ARG A 143 42.75 10.80 6.75
N THR A 144 42.98 9.55 7.11
CA THR A 144 42.58 8.95 8.39
C THR A 144 43.81 8.52 9.17
N LYS A 145 43.66 8.28 10.48
CA LYS A 145 44.76 7.77 11.33
C LYS A 145 45.28 6.38 10.93
N ARG A 146 44.56 5.67 10.06
CA ARG A 146 44.93 4.34 9.55
C ARG A 146 45.75 4.41 8.26
N ASP A 147 45.79 5.58 7.63
CA ASP A 147 46.54 5.78 6.40
C ASP A 147 48.02 5.94 6.73
N ASP A 148 48.88 5.39 5.86
CA ASP A 148 50.33 5.57 5.96
C ASP A 148 50.67 7.07 5.86
N PRO A 149 51.42 7.63 6.83
CA PRO A 149 51.86 9.02 6.78
C PRO A 149 52.54 9.41 5.47
N GLU A 150 53.25 8.49 4.82
CA GLU A 150 54.03 8.76 3.61
C GLU A 150 53.30 8.42 2.30
N ALA A 151 52.11 7.83 2.36
CA ALA A 151 51.34 7.52 1.15
C ALA A 151 50.61 8.76 0.61
N ASP A 152 50.61 8.92 -0.71
CA ASP A 152 49.64 9.77 -1.39
C ASP A 152 48.28 9.06 -1.37
N VAL A 153 47.34 9.63 -0.60
CA VAL A 153 46.02 9.05 -0.38
C VAL A 153 44.92 9.74 -1.17
N GLY A 154 45.27 10.67 -2.07
CA GLY A 154 44.31 11.44 -2.86
C GLY A 154 43.36 12.25 -1.98
N GLU A 155 43.90 12.98 -0.99
CA GLU A 155 43.08 13.84 -0.13
C GLU A 155 42.36 14.91 -0.96
N GLY A 156 41.07 15.09 -0.72
CA GLY A 156 40.24 15.99 -1.52
C GLY A 156 39.59 15.32 -2.75
N ALA A 157 39.93 14.08 -3.08
CA ALA A 157 39.31 13.35 -4.19
C ALA A 157 37.81 13.10 -3.96
N LEU A 158 37.03 13.24 -5.03
CA LEU A 158 35.60 12.99 -5.11
C LEU A 158 35.36 11.54 -5.55
N GLY A 159 34.39 10.90 -4.89
CA GLY A 159 34.04 9.53 -5.21
C GLY A 159 32.89 9.00 -4.38
N PHE A 160 32.78 7.68 -4.34
CA PHE A 160 31.76 6.96 -3.58
C PHE A 160 32.38 5.95 -2.64
N ILE A 161 31.60 5.55 -1.64
CA ILE A 161 31.97 4.46 -0.73
C ILE A 161 31.32 3.18 -1.22
N ASN A 162 32.14 2.15 -1.48
CA ASN A 162 31.64 0.81 -1.75
C ASN A 162 30.75 0.35 -0.59
N ARG A 163 29.53 -0.08 -0.89
CA ARG A 163 28.53 -0.45 0.11
C ARG A 163 28.99 -1.57 1.04
N GLU A 164 29.68 -2.56 0.51
CA GLU A 164 30.07 -3.79 1.22
C GLU A 164 31.43 -3.65 1.90
N THR A 165 32.45 -3.24 1.14
CA THR A 165 33.83 -3.14 1.64
C THR A 165 34.10 -1.86 2.42
N ARG A 166 33.22 -0.84 2.27
CA ARG A 166 33.37 0.51 2.84
C ARG A 166 34.63 1.24 2.37
N GLN A 167 35.25 0.76 1.29
CA GLN A 167 36.39 1.42 0.68
C GLN A 167 35.93 2.60 -0.18
N PHE A 168 36.73 3.66 -0.17
CA PHE A 168 36.55 4.79 -1.06
C PHE A 168 36.95 4.42 -2.48
N VAL A 169 36.13 4.79 -3.45
CA VAL A 169 36.35 4.62 -4.87
C VAL A 169 36.32 5.98 -5.52
N ARG A 170 37.48 6.46 -5.97
CA ARG A 170 37.62 7.67 -6.78
C ARG A 170 36.83 7.48 -8.08
N ILE A 171 36.10 8.53 -8.47
CA ILE A 171 35.36 8.56 -9.73
C ILE A 171 35.83 9.79 -10.50
N ASP A 172 36.39 9.57 -11.69
CA ASP A 172 36.78 10.67 -12.59
C ASP A 172 35.67 10.96 -13.60
N LYS A 173 34.93 9.92 -14.03
CA LYS A 173 33.76 10.07 -14.90
C LYS A 173 32.71 9.00 -14.59
N CYS A 174 31.47 9.41 -14.36
CA CYS A 174 30.36 8.49 -14.17
C CYS A 174 29.47 8.44 -15.43
N LEU A 175 29.29 7.25 -16.01
CA LEU A 175 28.45 7.08 -17.20
C LEU A 175 26.97 7.40 -16.96
N LEU A 176 26.47 7.35 -15.72
CA LEU A 176 25.08 7.72 -15.44
C LEU A 176 24.88 9.24 -15.39
N MET A 177 25.94 9.99 -15.07
CA MET A 177 25.85 11.42 -14.83
C MET A 177 25.84 12.20 -16.13
N HIS A 178 24.99 13.22 -16.19
CA HIS A 178 24.98 14.20 -17.27
C HIS A 178 26.37 14.84 -17.42
N ASP A 179 26.73 15.23 -18.64
CA ASP A 179 28.06 15.77 -18.94
C ASP A 179 28.38 17.01 -18.08
N GLY A 180 27.39 17.87 -17.80
CA GLY A 180 27.58 19.02 -16.90
C GLY A 180 28.02 18.63 -15.49
N VAL A 181 27.54 17.51 -14.95
CA VAL A 181 28.01 17.00 -13.64
C VAL A 181 29.43 16.44 -13.75
N ASN A 182 29.73 15.70 -14.83
CA ASN A 182 31.06 15.14 -15.03
C ASN A 182 32.13 16.23 -15.26
N THR A 183 31.82 17.30 -15.98
CA THR A 183 32.72 18.45 -16.16
C THR A 183 33.03 19.12 -14.83
N LEU A 184 32.00 19.40 -14.01
CA LEU A 184 32.23 19.99 -12.68
C LEU A 184 32.96 19.04 -11.72
N LEU A 185 32.74 17.72 -11.84
CA LEU A 185 33.51 16.72 -11.11
C LEU A 185 34.99 16.78 -11.46
N GLU A 186 35.34 16.89 -12.75
CA GLU A 186 36.72 17.03 -13.22
C GLU A 186 37.37 18.30 -12.68
N ASP A 187 36.68 19.45 -12.75
CA ASP A 187 37.17 20.74 -12.26
C ASP A 187 37.40 20.78 -10.73
N LEU A 188 36.67 19.97 -9.97
CA LEU A 188 36.72 19.92 -8.51
C LEU A 188 37.61 18.79 -7.96
N GLN A 189 38.04 17.86 -8.81
CA GLN A 189 38.73 16.66 -8.40
C GLN A 189 40.00 17.01 -7.60
N ASP A 190 40.25 16.29 -6.50
CA ASP A 190 41.41 16.48 -5.61
C ASP A 190 41.48 17.83 -4.85
N HIS A 191 40.60 18.80 -5.12
CA HIS A 191 40.66 20.15 -4.53
C HIS A 191 39.66 20.38 -3.38
N CYS A 192 38.90 19.36 -2.95
CA CYS A 192 37.74 19.51 -2.05
C CYS A 192 37.97 19.10 -0.59
N ALA A 193 39.22 19.00 -0.12
CA ALA A 193 39.57 18.45 1.20
C ALA A 193 38.90 19.18 2.39
N GLU A 194 38.52 20.44 2.22
CA GLU A 194 37.86 21.28 3.22
C GLU A 194 36.45 20.79 3.63
N THR A 195 35.78 19.95 2.82
CA THR A 195 34.49 19.31 3.15
C THR A 195 34.59 17.78 3.23
N THR A 196 33.54 17.12 3.73
CA THR A 196 33.41 15.65 3.76
C THR A 196 32.44 15.13 2.70
N GLN A 197 31.56 16.01 2.22
CA GLN A 197 30.51 15.73 1.27
C GLN A 197 30.33 16.93 0.35
N LEU A 198 30.06 16.67 -0.92
CA LEU A 198 29.83 17.69 -1.91
C LEU A 198 28.69 17.28 -2.84
N SER A 199 27.76 18.20 -3.10
CA SER A 199 26.64 18.00 -4.00
C SER A 199 26.90 18.80 -5.28
N ILE A 200 26.78 18.13 -6.43
CA ILE A 200 26.80 18.76 -7.76
C ILE A 200 25.45 18.53 -8.42
N ARG A 201 24.79 19.60 -8.84
CA ARG A 201 23.64 19.57 -9.75
C ARG A 201 24.00 20.32 -11.01
N ALA A 202 23.61 19.80 -12.17
CA ALA A 202 23.79 20.49 -13.45
C ALA A 202 22.57 20.23 -14.33
N GLY A 203 21.87 21.29 -14.71
CA GLY A 203 20.69 21.22 -15.55
C GLY A 203 21.01 20.68 -16.95
N LYS A 204 20.28 19.65 -17.38
CA LYS A 204 20.37 19.02 -18.70
C LYS A 204 20.05 20.04 -19.81
N TYR A 205 19.04 20.88 -19.62
CA TYR A 205 18.59 21.81 -20.66
C TYR A 205 18.91 23.27 -20.36
N SER A 206 18.92 23.67 -19.10
CA SER A 206 19.21 25.05 -18.71
C SER A 206 20.70 25.39 -18.83
N GLY A 207 21.58 24.39 -18.68
CA GLY A 207 23.03 24.57 -18.49
C GLY A 207 23.41 25.21 -17.16
N ASP A 208 22.44 25.50 -16.28
CA ASP A 208 22.67 26.06 -14.95
C ASP A 208 23.18 24.97 -13.99
N PHE A 209 23.87 25.36 -12.92
CA PHE A 209 24.47 24.39 -12.00
C PHE A 209 24.56 24.90 -10.56
N LEU A 210 24.73 23.96 -9.65
CA LEU A 210 24.91 24.22 -8.23
C LEU A 210 25.95 23.28 -7.65
N ILE A 211 26.89 23.86 -6.90
CA ILE A 211 27.87 23.13 -6.10
C ILE A 211 27.68 23.56 -4.64
N GLN A 212 27.48 22.59 -3.75
CA GLN A 212 27.34 22.82 -2.31
C GLN A 212 28.20 21.83 -1.51
N PRO A 213 28.95 22.28 -0.49
CA PRO A 213 28.97 23.63 0.09
C PRO A 213 29.79 24.65 -0.73
N TYR A 214 29.86 25.89 -0.24
CA TYR A 214 30.87 26.86 -0.68
C TYR A 214 32.28 26.37 -0.32
N LEU A 215 33.23 26.53 -1.25
CA LEU A 215 34.63 26.13 -1.12
C LEU A 215 35.55 27.34 -1.35
N VAL A 216 36.70 27.38 -0.66
CA VAL A 216 37.67 28.48 -0.75
C VAL A 216 39.02 28.07 -1.34
N HIS A 217 39.21 26.80 -1.71
CA HIS A 217 40.45 26.32 -2.31
C HIS A 217 40.85 27.15 -3.56
N PRO A 218 42.10 27.65 -3.65
CA PRO A 218 42.51 28.60 -4.68
C PRO A 218 42.55 28.04 -6.11
N GLU A 219 42.64 26.72 -6.25
CA GLU A 219 42.62 26.03 -7.56
C GLU A 219 41.20 25.75 -8.06
N ILE A 220 40.17 25.94 -7.22
CA ILE A 220 38.78 25.83 -7.66
C ILE A 220 38.38 27.14 -8.34
N THR A 221 38.25 27.08 -9.67
CA THR A 221 37.91 28.23 -10.51
C THR A 221 36.41 28.37 -10.78
N VAL A 222 35.67 27.28 -10.59
CA VAL A 222 34.20 27.27 -10.75
C VAL A 222 33.52 27.87 -9.52
N PRO A 223 32.45 28.68 -9.70
CA PRO A 223 31.66 29.18 -8.57
C PRO A 223 31.08 28.04 -7.74
N THR A 224 31.13 28.18 -6.41
CA THR A 224 30.53 27.24 -5.45
C THR A 224 29.65 27.98 -4.45
N GLY A 225 28.84 27.25 -3.68
CA GLY A 225 27.96 27.83 -2.67
C GLY A 225 26.66 28.42 -3.21
N GLN A 226 26.29 28.13 -4.46
CA GLN A 226 25.03 28.54 -5.06
C GLN A 226 23.85 28.04 -4.23
N LYS A 227 22.87 28.88 -3.93
CA LYS A 227 21.71 28.47 -3.13
C LYS A 227 20.67 27.69 -3.93
N ARG A 228 20.63 27.90 -5.25
CA ARG A 228 19.68 27.33 -6.20
C ARG A 228 20.31 27.17 -7.58
N TYR A 229 19.74 26.28 -8.39
CA TYR A 229 19.99 26.17 -9.83
C TYR A 229 18.64 26.03 -10.55
N THR A 230 18.67 26.15 -11.87
CA THR A 230 17.50 25.99 -12.74
C THR A 230 17.64 24.72 -13.57
N GLU A 231 16.54 24.03 -13.86
CA GLU A 231 16.45 22.90 -14.80
C GLU A 231 15.13 22.98 -15.55
N SER A 232 15.04 22.45 -16.77
CA SER A 232 13.78 22.39 -17.51
C SER A 232 13.21 20.97 -17.57
N VAL A 233 11.90 20.85 -17.40
CA VAL A 233 11.13 19.61 -17.59
C VAL A 233 9.93 19.93 -18.46
N ASP A 234 9.78 19.22 -19.58
CA ASP A 234 8.68 19.41 -20.54
C ASP A 234 8.41 20.90 -20.88
N GLY A 235 9.49 21.66 -21.10
CA GLY A 235 9.45 23.08 -21.47
C GLY A 235 9.18 24.07 -20.34
N HIS A 236 9.10 23.62 -19.08
CA HIS A 236 8.94 24.47 -17.90
C HIS A 236 10.23 24.54 -17.09
N ASP A 237 10.65 25.75 -16.73
CA ASP A 237 11.83 25.98 -15.90
C ASP A 237 11.49 25.83 -14.41
N PHE A 238 12.28 25.01 -13.72
CA PHE A 238 12.23 24.76 -12.29
C PHE A 238 13.50 25.29 -11.64
N GLN A 239 13.34 26.33 -10.84
CA GLN A 239 14.31 26.74 -9.85
C GLN A 239 14.22 25.79 -8.63
N VAL A 240 15.37 25.26 -8.26
CA VAL A 240 15.48 24.26 -7.20
C VAL A 240 16.57 24.69 -6.23
N SER A 241 16.17 24.95 -4.98
CA SER A 241 17.10 25.24 -3.90
C SER A 241 17.91 24.00 -3.51
N SER A 242 19.12 24.20 -2.98
CA SER A 242 20.03 23.12 -2.58
C SER A 242 19.40 22.00 -1.73
N PRO A 243 18.59 22.29 -0.68
CA PRO A 243 17.99 21.25 0.15
C PRO A 243 16.76 20.59 -0.49
N SER A 244 16.17 21.20 -1.52
CA SER A 244 14.94 20.75 -2.15
C SER A 244 15.17 19.50 -2.99
N PHE A 245 14.24 18.55 -2.93
CA PHE A 245 14.26 17.37 -3.79
C PHE A 245 13.87 17.74 -5.22
N PHE A 246 14.49 17.09 -6.20
CA PHE A 246 14.11 17.18 -7.60
C PHE A 246 14.46 15.87 -8.30
N GLN A 247 13.68 15.51 -9.32
CA GLN A 247 13.87 14.26 -10.04
C GLN A 247 15.21 14.29 -10.81
N VAL A 248 15.99 13.22 -10.66
CA VAL A 248 17.35 13.16 -11.24
C VAL A 248 17.36 12.83 -12.73
N ASN A 249 16.24 12.34 -13.27
CA ASN A 249 16.02 12.01 -14.67
C ASN A 249 14.78 12.77 -15.16
N VAL A 250 15.02 13.94 -15.76
CA VAL A 250 13.96 14.88 -16.17
C VAL A 250 13.04 14.32 -17.26
N GLU A 251 13.56 13.47 -18.13
CA GLU A 251 12.77 12.81 -19.18
C GLU A 251 11.73 11.86 -18.58
N GLN A 252 12.13 11.12 -17.56
CA GLN A 252 11.22 10.20 -16.86
C GLN A 252 10.26 10.93 -15.92
N ALA A 253 10.64 12.09 -15.38
CA ALA A 253 9.71 12.96 -14.65
C ALA A 253 8.59 13.48 -15.57
N ALA A 254 8.94 13.94 -16.77
CA ALA A 254 7.96 14.32 -17.79
C ALA A 254 7.09 13.12 -18.22
N ALA A 255 7.69 11.93 -18.41
CA ALA A 255 6.94 10.72 -18.73
C ALA A 255 5.95 10.32 -17.62
N ALA A 256 6.33 10.42 -16.35
CA ALA A 256 5.44 10.14 -15.22
C ALA A 256 4.23 11.11 -15.21
N ALA A 257 4.47 12.41 -15.40
CA ALA A 257 3.39 13.39 -15.52
C ALA A 257 2.49 13.10 -16.74
N GLY A 258 3.07 12.68 -17.86
CA GLY A 258 2.34 12.23 -19.05
C GLY A 258 1.43 11.03 -18.76
N VAL A 259 1.93 10.02 -18.03
CA VAL A 259 1.11 8.87 -17.59
C VAL A 259 -0.08 9.33 -16.76
N VAL A 260 0.13 10.19 -15.77
CA VAL A 260 -0.96 10.72 -14.94
C VAL A 260 -1.98 11.47 -15.79
N ARG A 261 -1.51 12.39 -16.64
CA ARG A 261 -2.37 13.21 -17.51
C ARG A 261 -3.23 12.36 -18.44
N ASP A 262 -2.60 11.43 -19.15
CA ASP A 262 -3.21 10.71 -20.26
C ASP A 262 -4.09 9.56 -19.76
N ARG A 263 -3.65 8.83 -18.71
CA ARG A 263 -4.38 7.67 -18.20
C ARG A 263 -5.51 8.01 -17.25
N LEU A 264 -5.40 9.08 -16.45
CA LEU A 264 -6.53 9.60 -15.66
C LEU A 264 -7.47 10.50 -16.46
N GLN A 265 -7.20 10.72 -17.75
CA GLN A 265 -8.02 11.53 -18.65
C GLN A 265 -8.35 12.90 -18.03
N LEU A 266 -7.31 13.65 -17.66
CA LEU A 266 -7.49 14.94 -17.00
C LEU A 266 -8.30 15.89 -17.89
N SER A 267 -9.26 16.59 -17.28
CA SER A 267 -10.14 17.54 -17.93
C SER A 267 -9.93 18.95 -17.42
N LYS A 268 -10.22 19.94 -18.26
CA LYS A 268 -10.24 21.38 -17.91
C LYS A 268 -11.28 21.77 -16.86
N ASP A 269 -12.16 20.83 -16.49
CA ASP A 269 -13.12 21.00 -15.41
C ASP A 269 -12.62 20.41 -14.08
N ASP A 270 -11.59 19.57 -14.09
CA ASP A 270 -11.09 18.86 -12.91
C ASP A 270 -10.40 19.82 -11.92
N VAL A 271 -10.63 19.59 -10.64
CA VAL A 271 -9.83 20.12 -9.53
C VAL A 271 -8.84 19.03 -9.11
N LEU A 272 -7.55 19.29 -9.30
CA LEU A 272 -6.48 18.36 -8.96
C LEU A 272 -5.86 18.72 -7.62
N LEU A 273 -5.63 17.72 -6.77
CA LEU A 273 -4.81 17.83 -5.57
C LEU A 273 -3.46 17.15 -5.82
N ASP A 274 -2.36 17.89 -5.74
CA ASP A 274 -1.00 17.34 -5.75
C ASP A 274 -0.48 17.30 -4.31
N ALA A 275 -0.43 16.11 -3.72
CA ALA A 275 0.05 15.92 -2.36
C ALA A 275 1.52 15.51 -2.36
N TYR A 276 2.30 16.09 -1.44
CA TYR A 276 3.76 15.97 -1.41
C TYR A 276 4.42 16.62 -2.64
N THR A 277 3.92 17.80 -3.03
CA THR A 277 4.26 18.44 -4.31
C THR A 277 5.76 18.81 -4.46
N GLY A 278 6.49 18.91 -3.35
CA GLY A 278 7.89 19.32 -3.36
C GLY A 278 8.05 20.72 -3.98
N VAL A 279 8.85 20.81 -5.04
CA VAL A 279 9.07 22.07 -5.79
C VAL A 279 8.00 22.32 -6.87
N GLY A 280 6.91 21.56 -6.86
CA GLY A 280 5.77 21.76 -7.75
C GLY A 280 5.80 20.96 -9.04
N THR A 281 6.60 19.89 -9.16
CA THR A 281 6.82 19.19 -10.45
C THR A 281 5.52 18.72 -11.09
N PHE A 282 4.72 17.89 -10.40
CA PHE A 282 3.44 17.42 -10.95
C PHE A 282 2.42 18.55 -11.04
N ALA A 283 2.29 19.35 -9.98
CA ALA A 283 1.41 20.51 -9.94
C ALA A 283 1.56 21.43 -11.18
N ILE A 284 2.80 21.79 -11.52
CA ILE A 284 3.13 22.70 -12.64
C ILE A 284 2.91 22.01 -13.99
N LEU A 285 3.38 20.77 -14.16
CA LEU A 285 3.24 20.05 -15.42
C LEU A 285 1.78 19.68 -15.74
N LEU A 286 0.93 19.49 -14.72
CA LEU A 286 -0.47 19.11 -14.87
C LEU A 286 -1.43 20.30 -14.82
N ALA A 287 -1.03 21.46 -14.28
CA ALA A 287 -1.86 22.67 -14.24
C ALA A 287 -2.45 23.08 -15.61
N PRO A 288 -1.72 22.98 -16.74
CA PRO A 288 -2.27 23.23 -18.06
C PRO A 288 -3.36 22.25 -18.51
N SER A 289 -3.61 21.15 -17.80
CA SER A 289 -4.63 20.15 -18.16
C SER A 289 -5.90 20.24 -17.33
N VAL A 290 -5.92 21.03 -16.25
CA VAL A 290 -7.01 21.06 -15.27
C VAL A 290 -7.58 22.46 -15.02
N LYS A 291 -8.69 22.54 -14.29
CA LYS A 291 -9.30 23.80 -13.88
C LYS A 291 -8.46 24.52 -12.83
N GLN A 292 -8.07 23.78 -11.80
CA GLN A 292 -7.37 24.26 -10.62
C GLN A 292 -6.51 23.13 -10.06
N VAL A 293 -5.34 23.49 -9.53
CA VAL A 293 -4.47 22.60 -8.78
C VAL A 293 -4.31 23.15 -7.36
N ILE A 294 -4.57 22.30 -6.38
CA ILE A 294 -4.23 22.52 -4.97
C ILE A 294 -2.98 21.70 -4.68
N ALA A 295 -1.89 22.32 -4.28
CA ALA A 295 -0.60 21.64 -4.12
C ALA A 295 -0.14 21.71 -2.66
N VAL A 296 0.10 20.57 -2.01
CA VAL A 296 0.38 20.48 -0.56
C VAL A 296 1.82 20.03 -0.33
N GLU A 297 2.54 20.80 0.49
CA GLU A 297 3.94 20.52 0.85
C GLU A 297 4.25 21.01 2.27
N GLU A 298 5.02 20.24 3.04
CA GLU A 298 5.37 20.58 4.42
C GLU A 298 6.63 21.46 4.53
N SER A 299 7.52 21.36 3.55
CA SER A 299 8.76 22.12 3.48
C SER A 299 8.53 23.53 2.95
N SER A 300 8.62 24.51 3.85
CA SER A 300 8.57 25.94 3.48
C SER A 300 9.59 26.34 2.40
N ALA A 301 10.76 25.69 2.35
CA ALA A 301 11.76 25.94 1.31
C ALA A 301 11.30 25.43 -0.06
N ALA A 302 10.69 24.24 -0.10
CA ALA A 302 10.17 23.67 -1.34
C ALA A 302 8.94 24.43 -1.84
N VAL A 303 8.05 24.88 -0.94
CA VAL A 303 6.93 25.78 -1.28
C VAL A 303 7.44 27.11 -1.84
N ALA A 304 8.51 27.69 -1.30
CA ALA A 304 9.09 28.91 -1.83
C ALA A 304 9.62 28.71 -3.27
N ASP A 305 10.33 27.61 -3.51
CA ASP A 305 10.76 27.23 -4.86
C ASP A 305 9.54 27.04 -5.79
N ALA A 306 8.52 26.32 -5.33
CA ALA A 306 7.32 26.00 -6.11
C ALA A 306 6.52 27.25 -6.53
N ASN A 307 6.42 28.25 -5.64
CA ASN A 307 5.77 29.53 -5.98
C ASN A 307 6.53 30.29 -7.08
N GLU A 308 7.86 30.27 -7.06
CA GLU A 308 8.68 30.88 -8.12
C GLU A 308 8.54 30.08 -9.43
N ASN A 309 8.51 28.75 -9.36
CA ASN A 309 8.39 27.87 -10.52
C ASN A 309 7.02 27.96 -11.20
N ALA A 310 5.97 28.24 -10.43
CA ALA A 310 4.62 28.43 -10.94
C ALA A 310 4.39 29.81 -11.57
N ALA A 311 5.42 30.66 -11.67
CA ALA A 311 5.29 31.99 -12.24
C ALA A 311 4.69 31.95 -13.66
N GLY A 312 3.52 32.56 -13.82
CA GLY A 312 2.77 32.58 -15.09
C GLY A 312 1.59 31.61 -15.14
N LEU A 313 1.47 30.69 -14.18
CA LEU A 313 0.29 29.84 -13.99
C LEU A 313 -0.66 30.51 -12.99
N THR A 314 -1.94 30.63 -13.37
CA THR A 314 -2.94 31.35 -12.57
C THR A 314 -3.91 30.43 -11.83
N ASN A 315 -3.76 29.12 -11.98
CA ASN A 315 -4.68 28.11 -11.46
C ASN A 315 -4.00 27.15 -10.46
N LEU A 316 -2.98 27.63 -9.75
CA LEU A 316 -2.19 26.88 -8.77
C LEU A 316 -2.24 27.55 -7.40
N ASP A 317 -2.68 26.79 -6.40
CA ASP A 317 -2.70 27.22 -4.99
C ASP A 317 -1.80 26.31 -4.15
N PHE A 318 -0.73 26.87 -3.59
CA PHE A 318 0.16 26.14 -2.69
C PHE A 318 -0.28 26.25 -1.23
N VAL A 319 -0.38 25.10 -0.57
CA VAL A 319 -0.74 24.99 0.85
C VAL A 319 0.45 24.43 1.63
N LEU A 320 1.00 25.26 2.52
CA LEU A 320 2.05 24.84 3.44
C LEU A 320 1.45 24.03 4.59
N GLY A 321 1.74 22.74 4.64
CA GLY A 321 1.25 21.85 5.69
C GLY A 321 1.55 20.38 5.41
N ARG A 322 1.38 19.55 6.43
CA ARG A 322 1.49 18.10 6.27
C ARG A 322 0.25 17.59 5.53
N THR A 323 0.45 16.71 4.56
CA THR A 323 -0.63 16.12 3.74
C THR A 323 -1.76 15.56 4.59
N GLU A 324 -1.48 14.80 5.66
CA GLU A 324 -2.51 14.21 6.52
C GLU A 324 -3.35 15.23 7.31
N ASP A 325 -2.80 16.42 7.58
CA ASP A 325 -3.52 17.49 8.27
C ASP A 325 -4.38 18.27 7.27
N VAL A 326 -3.80 18.63 6.11
CA VAL A 326 -4.51 19.39 5.07
C VAL A 326 -5.67 18.60 4.50
N LEU A 327 -5.48 17.29 4.21
CA LEU A 327 -6.55 16.43 3.68
C LEU A 327 -7.76 16.35 4.60
N LYS A 328 -7.56 16.44 5.92
CA LYS A 328 -8.64 16.35 6.89
C LYS A 328 -9.56 17.58 6.85
N ASP A 329 -8.99 18.76 6.62
CA ASP A 329 -9.69 20.04 6.68
C ASP A 329 -10.02 20.61 5.28
N LEU A 330 -9.74 19.85 4.21
CA LEU A 330 -9.98 20.28 2.84
C LEU A 330 -11.49 20.36 2.54
N HIS A 331 -12.01 21.58 2.40
CA HIS A 331 -13.43 21.82 2.15
C HIS A 331 -13.89 21.49 0.73
N GLN A 332 -12.98 21.60 -0.25
CA GLN A 332 -13.27 21.32 -1.65
C GLN A 332 -12.80 19.90 -1.97
N LYS A 333 -13.74 19.03 -2.33
CA LYS A 333 -13.42 17.68 -2.80
C LYS A 333 -12.71 17.78 -4.16
N PRO A 334 -11.48 17.25 -4.32
CA PRO A 334 -10.81 17.18 -5.61
C PRO A 334 -11.41 16.07 -6.49
N ASP A 335 -11.36 16.28 -7.80
CA ASP A 335 -11.74 15.29 -8.81
C ASP A 335 -10.60 14.30 -9.07
N VAL A 336 -9.35 14.74 -8.87
CA VAL A 336 -8.14 13.94 -9.06
C VAL A 336 -7.18 14.20 -7.92
N VAL A 337 -6.53 13.16 -7.39
CA VAL A 337 -5.39 13.33 -6.47
C VAL A 337 -4.16 12.65 -7.03
N VAL A 338 -3.03 13.33 -6.98
CA VAL A 338 -1.69 12.79 -7.21
C VAL A 338 -0.99 12.69 -5.87
N LEU A 339 -0.44 11.52 -5.55
CA LEU A 339 0.35 11.26 -4.35
C LEU A 339 1.79 10.96 -4.78
N ASP A 340 2.78 11.72 -4.33
CA ASP A 340 4.22 11.40 -4.50
C ASP A 340 4.95 11.37 -3.14
N PRO A 341 4.59 10.45 -2.23
CA PRO A 341 5.16 10.41 -0.89
C PRO A 341 6.63 9.97 -0.89
N PRO A 342 7.35 10.21 0.22
CA PRO A 342 8.70 9.66 0.41
C PRO A 342 8.68 8.12 0.42
N ARG A 343 9.87 7.50 0.40
CA ARG A 343 10.05 6.02 0.43
C ARG A 343 9.31 5.27 1.54
N SER A 344 8.89 5.94 2.61
CA SER A 344 8.08 5.34 3.69
C SER A 344 6.60 5.18 3.32
N GLY A 345 6.17 5.78 2.21
CA GLY A 345 4.79 5.82 1.74
C GLY A 345 3.97 6.88 2.46
N CYS A 346 2.66 6.83 2.27
CA CYS A 346 1.72 7.73 2.93
C CYS A 346 1.60 7.42 4.42
N GLN A 347 1.34 8.45 5.22
CA GLN A 347 0.87 8.25 6.59
C GLN A 347 -0.50 7.57 6.58
N PRO A 348 -0.80 6.63 7.49
CA PRO A 348 -2.12 5.96 7.53
C PRO A 348 -3.30 6.93 7.57
N ARG A 349 -3.16 8.04 8.31
CA ARG A 349 -4.19 9.10 8.40
C ARG A 349 -4.45 9.81 7.07
N ALA A 350 -3.44 9.95 6.21
CA ALA A 350 -3.63 10.52 4.88
C ALA A 350 -4.50 9.57 4.02
N LEU A 351 -4.18 8.27 4.01
CA LEU A 351 -4.97 7.24 3.31
C LEU A 351 -6.41 7.18 3.81
N GLU A 352 -6.63 7.19 5.14
CA GLU A 352 -7.96 7.23 5.74
C GLU A 352 -8.75 8.49 5.35
N SER A 353 -8.08 9.63 5.21
CA SER A 353 -8.72 10.89 4.80
C SER A 353 -9.12 10.85 3.33
N LEU A 354 -8.26 10.29 2.46
CA LEU A 354 -8.61 10.06 1.04
C LEU A 354 -9.77 9.09 0.89
N ILE A 355 -9.78 7.98 1.64
CA ILE A 355 -10.88 7.01 1.61
C ILE A 355 -12.20 7.66 2.03
N ARG A 356 -12.18 8.55 3.03
CA ARG A 356 -13.37 9.31 3.47
C ARG A 356 -13.81 10.36 2.46
N MET A 357 -12.87 11.14 1.93
CA MET A 357 -13.13 12.18 0.92
C MET A 357 -13.62 11.59 -0.40
N ALA A 358 -13.17 10.37 -0.71
CA ALA A 358 -13.56 9.58 -1.87
C ALA A 358 -13.40 10.31 -3.23
N PRO A 359 -12.25 10.97 -3.53
CA PRO A 359 -12.00 11.49 -4.88
C PRO A 359 -12.10 10.36 -5.91
N PRO A 360 -12.69 10.61 -7.10
CA PRO A 360 -13.00 9.55 -8.05
C PRO A 360 -11.75 8.98 -8.75
N LYS A 361 -10.68 9.77 -8.87
CA LYS A 361 -9.44 9.40 -9.57
C LYS A 361 -8.22 9.62 -8.67
N LEU A 362 -7.32 8.65 -8.61
CA LEU A 362 -6.03 8.75 -7.91
C LEU A 362 -4.89 8.32 -8.82
N ALA A 363 -3.77 9.05 -8.76
CA ALA A 363 -2.46 8.56 -9.16
C ALA A 363 -1.57 8.46 -7.92
N TYR A 364 -0.94 7.31 -7.70
CA TYR A 364 0.06 7.10 -6.66
C TYR A 364 1.41 6.86 -7.30
N VAL A 365 2.33 7.81 -7.13
CA VAL A 365 3.72 7.77 -7.58
C VAL A 365 4.60 7.19 -6.46
N SER A 366 5.48 6.24 -6.76
CA SER A 366 6.36 5.62 -5.76
C SER A 366 7.61 5.01 -6.35
N CYS A 367 8.75 5.31 -5.72
CA CYS A 367 10.04 4.67 -6.00
C CYS A 367 10.30 3.37 -5.19
N ASP A 368 9.34 2.92 -4.37
CA ASP A 368 9.40 1.68 -3.58
C ASP A 368 8.12 0.84 -3.76
N ALA A 369 8.26 -0.29 -4.46
CA ALA A 369 7.13 -1.14 -4.83
C ALA A 369 6.50 -1.88 -3.64
N GLU A 370 7.27 -2.21 -2.60
CA GLU A 370 6.73 -2.90 -1.41
C GLU A 370 5.82 -1.97 -0.62
N THR A 371 6.27 -0.73 -0.42
CA THR A 371 5.51 0.30 0.28
C THR A 371 4.30 0.74 -0.54
N LEU A 372 4.44 0.82 -1.88
CA LEU A 372 3.32 1.03 -2.79
C LEU A 372 2.26 -0.08 -2.61
N GLY A 373 2.66 -1.36 -2.63
CA GLY A 373 1.73 -2.48 -2.45
C GLY A 373 0.95 -2.40 -1.13
N ARG A 374 1.62 -2.05 -0.02
CA ARG A 374 0.97 -1.81 1.28
C ARG A 374 -0.11 -0.73 1.21
N ASP A 375 0.20 0.41 0.60
CA ASP A 375 -0.70 1.57 0.59
C ASP A 375 -1.86 1.35 -0.40
N LEU A 376 -1.60 0.71 -1.54
CA LEU A 376 -2.64 0.27 -2.49
C LEU A 376 -3.60 -0.72 -1.85
N LYS A 377 -3.13 -1.67 -1.04
CA LYS A 377 -4.01 -2.58 -0.28
C LYS A 377 -4.98 -1.80 0.60
N ILE A 378 -4.52 -0.76 1.30
CA ILE A 378 -5.37 0.08 2.16
C ILE A 378 -6.40 0.85 1.33
N LEU A 379 -5.97 1.49 0.24
CA LEU A 379 -6.86 2.24 -0.66
C LEU A 379 -7.93 1.34 -1.29
N CYS A 380 -7.54 0.17 -1.81
CA CYS A 380 -8.47 -0.77 -2.41
C CYS A 380 -9.42 -1.39 -1.38
N ASN A 381 -8.98 -1.57 -0.14
CA ASN A 381 -9.87 -1.92 0.98
C ASN A 381 -10.89 -0.81 1.29
N GLY A 382 -10.54 0.44 1.00
CA GLY A 382 -11.40 1.62 1.15
C GLY A 382 -12.30 1.93 -0.06
N GLY A 383 -12.41 1.01 -1.03
CA GLY A 383 -13.32 1.14 -2.17
C GLY A 383 -12.73 1.67 -3.46
N TYR A 384 -11.40 1.82 -3.52
CA TYR A 384 -10.73 2.05 -4.80
C TYR A 384 -10.52 0.75 -5.57
N GLN A 385 -10.48 0.86 -6.89
CA GLN A 385 -10.06 -0.19 -7.79
C GLN A 385 -8.68 0.18 -8.35
N LEU A 386 -7.75 -0.77 -8.31
CA LEU A 386 -6.47 -0.61 -8.99
C LEU A 386 -6.66 -0.89 -10.48
N ASP A 387 -6.60 0.15 -11.31
CA ASP A 387 -6.83 0.01 -12.75
C ASP A 387 -5.56 -0.48 -13.44
N GLU A 388 -4.42 0.11 -13.11
CA GLU A 388 -3.13 -0.18 -13.73
C GLU A 388 -1.97 0.31 -12.85
N VAL A 389 -0.83 -0.38 -12.92
CA VAL A 389 0.45 0.13 -12.43
C VAL A 389 1.41 0.23 -13.59
N VAL A 390 1.93 1.44 -13.84
CA VAL A 390 2.89 1.73 -14.89
C VAL A 390 4.28 1.90 -14.28
N PRO A 391 5.19 0.93 -14.44
CA PRO A 391 6.58 1.10 -14.03
C PRO A 391 7.29 2.05 -15.00
N LEU A 392 8.16 2.92 -14.48
CA LEU A 392 9.02 3.82 -15.21
C LEU A 392 10.46 3.54 -14.83
N ASP A 393 11.32 3.42 -15.84
CA ASP A 393 12.75 3.29 -15.63
C ASP A 393 13.41 4.65 -15.35
N MET A 394 13.06 5.24 -14.20
CA MET A 394 13.67 6.49 -13.71
C MET A 394 15.19 6.35 -13.48
N PHE A 395 15.67 5.13 -13.21
CA PHE A 395 17.06 4.86 -12.85
C PHE A 395 17.65 3.66 -13.64
N PRO A 396 17.92 3.82 -14.95
CA PRO A 396 18.58 2.79 -15.75
C PRO A 396 19.89 2.32 -15.13
N GLN A 397 20.26 1.06 -15.37
CA GLN A 397 21.46 0.38 -14.82
C GLN A 397 21.42 0.10 -13.31
N THR A 398 20.30 0.41 -12.66
CA THR A 398 20.03 0.13 -11.24
C THR A 398 18.77 -0.70 -11.07
N HIS A 399 18.63 -1.33 -9.91
CA HIS A 399 17.45 -2.11 -9.56
C HIS A 399 16.21 -1.28 -9.20
N HIS A 400 16.36 0.05 -9.04
CA HIS A 400 15.26 0.93 -8.66
C HIS A 400 14.24 1.06 -9.79
N VAL A 401 12.97 1.13 -9.43
CA VAL A 401 11.84 1.33 -10.35
C VAL A 401 10.94 2.39 -9.74
N GLU A 402 10.52 3.34 -10.57
CA GLU A 402 9.48 4.31 -10.23
C GLU A 402 8.16 3.75 -10.74
N CYS A 403 7.07 3.94 -10.01
CA CYS A 403 5.76 3.41 -10.40
C CYS A 403 4.72 4.51 -10.34
N VAL A 404 3.82 4.56 -11.33
CA VAL A 404 2.57 5.32 -11.25
C VAL A 404 1.43 4.31 -11.21
N ALA A 405 0.81 4.14 -10.04
CA ALA A 405 -0.40 3.35 -9.86
C ALA A 405 -1.64 4.23 -10.06
N LEU A 406 -2.56 3.77 -10.90
CA LEU A 406 -3.77 4.47 -11.27
C LEU A 406 -4.95 3.79 -10.61
N LEU A 407 -5.74 4.54 -9.87
CA LEU A 407 -6.91 4.03 -9.19
C LEU A 407 -8.13 4.84 -9.55
N SER A 408 -9.22 4.13 -9.80
CA SER A 408 -10.55 4.68 -9.94
C SER A 408 -11.37 4.31 -8.71
N ARG A 409 -12.40 5.11 -8.45
CA ARG A 409 -13.43 4.75 -7.49
C ARG A 409 -14.76 4.92 -8.15
N ASP A 410 -15.55 3.84 -8.15
CA ASP A 410 -16.96 3.95 -8.49
C ASP A 410 -17.60 4.91 -7.48
N GLN A 411 -18.23 5.97 -7.98
CA GLN A 411 -18.98 6.90 -7.13
C GLN A 411 -20.17 6.21 -6.45
N ASN A 412 -20.59 5.05 -6.98
CA ASN A 412 -21.61 4.21 -6.37
C ASN A 412 -21.04 3.21 -5.35
N PHE A 413 -19.73 3.21 -5.07
CA PHE A 413 -19.18 2.37 -4.01
C PHE A 413 -19.79 2.76 -2.66
N ARG A 414 -20.42 1.80 -1.98
CA ARG A 414 -21.05 2.04 -0.68
C ARG A 414 -20.35 1.21 0.40
N ALA A 415 -19.65 1.90 1.30
CA ALA A 415 -19.09 1.24 2.48
C ALA A 415 -20.22 0.62 3.33
N ILE A 416 -20.01 -0.59 3.82
CA ILE A 416 -20.97 -1.27 4.71
C ILE A 416 -20.62 -0.96 6.16
N THR A 417 -21.62 -0.66 6.99
CA THR A 417 -21.51 -0.54 8.44
C THR A 417 -22.50 -1.45 9.12
N LEU A 418 -22.04 -2.31 10.03
CA LEU A 418 -22.87 -3.15 10.88
C LEU A 418 -23.23 -2.42 12.18
N ALA A 419 -24.51 -2.12 12.34
CA ALA A 419 -25.08 -1.43 13.50
C ALA A 419 -25.34 -2.37 14.69
N SER A 420 -24.36 -3.22 15.05
CA SER A 420 -24.55 -4.27 16.06
C SER A 420 -23.26 -4.61 16.81
N ALA A 421 -23.35 -4.73 18.14
CA ALA A 421 -22.27 -5.26 18.98
C ALA A 421 -22.15 -6.79 18.96
N SER A 422 -23.13 -7.52 18.40
CA SER A 422 -23.16 -8.98 18.41
C SER A 422 -21.91 -9.59 17.73
N PRO A 423 -21.11 -10.40 18.44
CA PRO A 423 -19.96 -11.11 17.87
C PRO A 423 -20.38 -12.05 16.73
N ARG A 424 -21.53 -12.70 16.85
CA ARG A 424 -22.04 -13.69 15.88
C ARG A 424 -22.40 -13.05 14.53
N ARG A 425 -23.04 -11.87 14.56
CA ARG A 425 -23.36 -11.13 13.32
C ARG A 425 -22.11 -10.64 12.62
N ARG A 426 -21.10 -10.24 13.39
CA ARG A 426 -19.77 -9.92 12.87
C ARG A 426 -19.14 -11.14 12.23
N GLU A 427 -19.15 -12.29 12.88
CA GLU A 427 -18.60 -13.54 12.32
C GLU A 427 -19.30 -13.94 11.01
N LEU A 428 -20.63 -13.89 10.95
CA LEU A 428 -21.39 -14.18 9.73
C LEU A 428 -21.03 -13.21 8.58
N LEU A 429 -21.00 -11.91 8.86
CA LEU A 429 -20.69 -10.90 7.85
C LEU A 429 -19.21 -10.96 7.41
N THR A 430 -18.29 -11.26 8.32
CA THR A 430 -16.87 -11.54 8.01
C THR A 430 -16.74 -12.80 7.17
N GLY A 431 -17.52 -13.85 7.46
CA GLY A 431 -17.55 -15.10 6.71
C GLY A 431 -17.96 -14.91 5.25
N LEU A 432 -18.71 -13.84 4.93
CA LEU A 432 -19.01 -13.45 3.56
C LEU A 432 -17.82 -12.86 2.81
N GLY A 433 -16.71 -12.50 3.47
CA GLY A 433 -15.60 -11.80 2.82
C GLY A 433 -15.91 -10.34 2.44
N LEU A 434 -17.04 -9.79 2.92
CA LEU A 434 -17.37 -8.37 2.76
C LEU A 434 -16.54 -7.54 3.75
N LYS A 435 -16.11 -6.35 3.31
CA LYS A 435 -15.45 -5.37 4.19
C LYS A 435 -16.51 -4.44 4.79
N PHE A 436 -16.48 -4.27 6.11
CA PHE A 436 -17.45 -3.45 6.83
C PHE A 436 -16.87 -2.87 8.12
N ASP A 437 -17.43 -1.73 8.53
CA ASP A 437 -17.20 -1.14 9.85
C ASP A 437 -18.22 -1.62 10.87
N ILE A 438 -17.89 -1.54 12.16
CA ILE A 438 -18.80 -1.90 13.24
C ILE A 438 -19.08 -0.69 14.11
N ARG A 439 -20.35 -0.33 14.22
CA ARG A 439 -20.80 0.79 15.05
C ARG A 439 -22.05 0.38 15.83
N PRO A 440 -21.92 -0.13 17.06
CA PRO A 440 -23.08 -0.51 17.85
C PRO A 440 -23.99 0.69 18.14
N ALA A 441 -25.30 0.51 17.98
CA ALA A 441 -26.29 1.47 18.46
C ALA A 441 -26.65 1.17 19.93
N ASP A 442 -26.65 2.20 20.77
CA ASP A 442 -27.06 2.11 22.18
C ASP A 442 -28.52 2.58 22.29
N LEU A 443 -29.45 1.64 22.20
CA LEU A 443 -30.90 1.87 22.18
C LEU A 443 -31.61 0.91 23.13
N ALA A 444 -32.74 1.34 23.69
CA ALA A 444 -33.59 0.47 24.49
C ALA A 444 -34.21 -0.63 23.60
N GLU A 445 -34.10 -1.89 24.04
CA GLU A 445 -34.55 -3.06 23.28
C GLU A 445 -35.92 -3.59 23.76
N ASP A 446 -36.70 -2.77 24.46
CA ASP A 446 -37.99 -3.18 25.04
C ASP A 446 -39.07 -3.35 23.97
N GLY A 447 -39.96 -4.33 24.17
CA GLY A 447 -41.14 -4.56 23.35
C GLY A 447 -42.25 -3.54 23.66
N LEU A 448 -43.06 -3.21 22.66
CA LEU A 448 -44.22 -2.33 22.81
C LEU A 448 -45.50 -3.12 23.15
N ASP A 449 -46.44 -2.48 23.84
CA ASP A 449 -47.73 -3.11 24.18
C ASP A 449 -48.49 -3.54 22.91
N GLY A 450 -48.79 -4.84 22.81
CA GLY A 450 -49.51 -5.43 21.68
C GLY A 450 -48.66 -5.72 20.44
N GLU A 451 -47.34 -5.48 20.50
CA GLU A 451 -46.39 -5.76 19.42
C GLU A 451 -46.11 -7.26 19.33
N SER A 452 -46.24 -7.84 18.13
CA SER A 452 -45.80 -9.21 17.90
C SER A 452 -44.27 -9.31 17.93
N PRO A 453 -43.69 -10.48 18.24
CA PRO A 453 -42.23 -10.63 18.23
C PRO A 453 -41.57 -10.30 16.88
N GLN A 454 -42.29 -10.52 15.77
CA GLN A 454 -41.80 -10.21 14.42
C GLN A 454 -41.77 -8.69 14.17
N GLU A 455 -42.82 -7.97 14.57
CA GLU A 455 -42.87 -6.50 14.51
C GLU A 455 -41.78 -5.87 15.39
N MET A 456 -41.58 -6.42 16.60
CA MET A 456 -40.55 -5.98 17.54
C MET A 456 -39.14 -6.05 16.93
N VAL A 457 -38.73 -7.22 16.43
CA VAL A 457 -37.37 -7.35 15.86
C VAL A 457 -37.19 -6.51 14.61
N GLN A 458 -38.25 -6.35 13.79
CA GLN A 458 -38.22 -5.50 12.62
C GLN A 458 -38.00 -4.03 13.02
N ARG A 459 -38.81 -3.51 13.96
CA ARG A 459 -38.66 -2.15 14.49
C ARG A 459 -37.29 -1.92 15.11
N LEU A 460 -36.82 -2.81 15.98
CA LEU A 460 -35.50 -2.69 16.62
C LEU A 460 -34.36 -2.70 15.59
N SER A 461 -34.46 -3.54 14.55
CA SER A 461 -33.47 -3.52 13.47
C SER A 461 -33.43 -2.18 12.72
N GLN A 462 -34.60 -1.54 12.52
CA GLN A 462 -34.73 -0.23 11.89
C GLN A 462 -34.12 0.87 12.76
N GLU A 463 -34.52 0.93 14.03
CA GLU A 463 -34.02 1.94 14.97
C GLU A 463 -32.49 1.90 15.08
N LYS A 464 -31.90 0.70 15.15
CA LYS A 464 -30.45 0.50 15.18
C LYS A 464 -29.77 1.01 13.91
N ALA A 465 -30.30 0.68 12.73
CA ALA A 465 -29.73 1.14 11.46
C ALA A 465 -29.82 2.67 11.33
N LEU A 466 -30.98 3.25 11.66
CA LEU A 466 -31.21 4.68 11.55
C LEU A 466 -30.36 5.50 12.52
N ALA A 467 -30.16 5.03 13.77
CA ALA A 467 -29.32 5.72 14.75
C ALA A 467 -27.87 5.89 14.27
N ILE A 468 -27.32 4.88 13.59
CA ILE A 468 -25.97 4.96 13.02
C ILE A 468 -25.96 5.78 11.72
N ALA A 469 -26.99 5.64 10.88
CA ALA A 469 -27.10 6.37 9.62
C ALA A 469 -27.14 7.90 9.81
N GLN A 470 -27.72 8.40 10.92
CA GLN A 470 -27.78 9.84 11.23
C GLN A 470 -26.40 10.50 11.39
N GLY A 471 -25.34 9.73 11.70
CA GLY A 471 -23.98 10.22 11.85
C GLY A 471 -23.07 9.96 10.65
N MET A 472 -23.63 9.65 9.48
CA MET A 472 -22.90 9.27 8.27
C MET A 472 -23.32 10.14 7.08
N ASP A 473 -22.37 10.41 6.19
CA ASP A 473 -22.64 11.17 4.95
C ASP A 473 -23.00 10.27 3.76
N ALA A 474 -22.56 9.01 3.76
CA ALA A 474 -22.81 8.02 2.71
C ALA A 474 -22.55 6.59 3.21
N GLY A 475 -23.02 5.58 2.46
CA GLY A 475 -22.79 4.16 2.73
C GLY A 475 -24.08 3.36 2.99
N LEU A 476 -23.93 2.08 3.31
CA LEU A 476 -25.01 1.16 3.69
C LEU A 476 -24.88 0.81 5.16
N VAL A 477 -25.97 0.97 5.92
CA VAL A 477 -26.01 0.59 7.34
C VAL A 477 -26.91 -0.62 7.51
N ILE A 478 -26.36 -1.69 8.06
CA ILE A 478 -27.06 -2.95 8.36
C ILE A 478 -27.44 -2.95 9.84
N GLY A 479 -28.74 -2.89 10.13
CA GLY A 479 -29.29 -3.14 11.47
C GLY A 479 -29.88 -4.55 11.53
N ALA A 480 -29.68 -5.23 12.66
CA ALA A 480 -30.27 -6.54 12.90
C ALA A 480 -30.61 -6.73 14.38
N ASP A 481 -31.74 -7.37 14.64
CA ASP A 481 -32.19 -7.72 15.98
C ASP A 481 -32.84 -9.10 16.01
N SER A 482 -32.70 -9.84 17.12
CA SER A 482 -33.11 -11.25 17.17
C SER A 482 -33.69 -11.61 18.53
N THR A 483 -34.80 -12.34 18.54
CA THR A 483 -35.44 -12.85 19.77
C THR A 483 -35.86 -14.32 19.60
N VAL A 484 -35.85 -15.04 20.72
CA VAL A 484 -36.53 -16.34 20.84
C VAL A 484 -38.01 -16.08 21.08
N VAL A 485 -38.89 -16.90 20.51
CA VAL A 485 -40.34 -16.83 20.70
C VAL A 485 -40.83 -18.17 21.22
N PHE A 486 -41.29 -18.17 22.46
CA PHE A 486 -41.78 -19.35 23.16
C PHE A 486 -43.20 -19.09 23.65
N GLN A 487 -44.12 -20.02 23.35
CA GLN A 487 -45.54 -19.89 23.71
C GLN A 487 -46.19 -18.55 23.29
N GLY A 488 -45.75 -18.00 22.15
CA GLY A 488 -46.24 -16.73 21.61
C GLY A 488 -45.68 -15.47 22.29
N GLN A 489 -44.71 -15.61 23.19
CA GLN A 489 -44.05 -14.50 23.88
C GLN A 489 -42.56 -14.41 23.50
N ALA A 490 -42.03 -13.19 23.43
CA ALA A 490 -40.61 -12.97 23.22
C ALA A 490 -39.82 -13.34 24.49
N VAL A 491 -38.79 -14.17 24.35
CA VAL A 491 -37.86 -14.55 25.39
C VAL A 491 -36.56 -13.79 25.17
N GLY A 492 -36.32 -12.80 26.02
CA GLY A 492 -35.14 -11.95 25.99
C GLY A 492 -33.87 -12.63 26.48
N LYS A 493 -32.85 -11.82 26.78
CA LYS A 493 -31.60 -12.25 27.41
C LYS A 493 -31.83 -12.51 28.91
N PRO A 494 -31.16 -13.50 29.52
CA PRO A 494 -31.31 -13.74 30.95
C PRO A 494 -30.75 -12.57 31.77
N VAL A 495 -31.44 -12.21 32.84
CA VAL A 495 -30.97 -11.15 33.76
C VAL A 495 -29.82 -11.60 34.67
N ASP A 496 -29.80 -12.89 35.00
CA ASP A 496 -28.77 -13.53 35.82
C ASP A 496 -28.68 -15.05 35.50
N ASP A 497 -27.80 -15.74 36.21
CA ASP A 497 -27.56 -17.17 36.03
C ASP A 497 -28.78 -18.04 36.41
N ASP A 498 -29.61 -17.58 37.35
CA ASP A 498 -30.82 -18.30 37.77
C ASP A 498 -31.90 -18.20 36.69
N ASP A 499 -32.03 -17.04 36.06
CA ASP A 499 -32.92 -16.82 34.93
C ASP A 499 -32.45 -17.59 33.68
N ALA A 500 -31.14 -17.64 33.41
CA ALA A 500 -30.58 -18.46 32.34
C ALA A 500 -30.91 -19.95 32.53
N ARG A 501 -30.80 -20.45 33.77
CA ARG A 501 -31.15 -21.83 34.13
C ARG A 501 -32.64 -22.11 33.93
N ARG A 502 -33.50 -21.17 34.34
CA ARG A 502 -34.95 -21.25 34.15
C ARG A 502 -35.30 -21.31 32.66
N MET A 503 -34.75 -20.42 31.85
CA MET A 503 -34.94 -20.39 30.39
C MET A 503 -34.54 -21.71 29.74
N LEU A 504 -33.33 -22.21 30.02
CA LEU A 504 -32.85 -23.48 29.42
C LEU A 504 -33.71 -24.68 29.83
N ARG A 505 -34.21 -24.72 31.07
CA ARG A 505 -35.13 -25.78 31.52
C ARG A 505 -36.50 -25.72 30.88
N GLU A 506 -36.99 -24.53 30.57
CA GLU A 506 -38.27 -24.34 29.89
C GLU A 506 -38.18 -24.69 28.40
N LEU A 507 -37.04 -24.41 27.77
CA LEU A 507 -36.84 -24.63 26.33
C LEU A 507 -36.34 -26.04 25.97
N ARG A 508 -35.65 -26.76 26.87
CA ARG A 508 -35.10 -28.09 26.57
C ARG A 508 -36.17 -29.07 26.10
N GLY A 509 -35.87 -29.87 25.08
CA GLY A 509 -36.80 -30.85 24.51
C GLY A 509 -38.06 -30.25 23.88
N THR A 510 -38.11 -28.93 23.69
CA THR A 510 -39.24 -28.25 23.05
C THR A 510 -38.85 -27.69 21.69
N THR A 511 -39.88 -27.46 20.87
CA THR A 511 -39.78 -26.75 19.60
C THR A 511 -40.30 -25.33 19.78
N HIS A 512 -39.51 -24.35 19.37
CA HIS A 512 -39.83 -22.94 19.47
C HIS A 512 -39.30 -22.17 18.26
N HIS A 513 -39.57 -20.86 18.21
CA HIS A 513 -39.20 -20.05 17.05
C HIS A 513 -38.08 -19.06 17.40
N VAL A 514 -37.28 -18.70 16.39
CA VAL A 514 -36.34 -17.59 16.46
C VAL A 514 -36.69 -16.61 15.36
N SER A 515 -36.99 -15.37 15.75
CA SER A 515 -37.31 -14.28 14.83
C SER A 515 -36.13 -13.31 14.77
N THR A 516 -35.64 -12.98 13.57
CA THR A 516 -34.64 -11.93 13.35
C THR A 516 -35.18 -10.89 12.39
N GLY A 517 -35.14 -9.63 12.82
CA GLY A 517 -35.37 -8.47 11.99
C GLY A 517 -34.07 -8.02 11.35
N LEU A 518 -34.15 -7.61 10.09
CA LEU A 518 -33.04 -7.13 9.29
C LEU A 518 -33.43 -5.85 8.58
N THR A 519 -32.59 -4.83 8.67
CA THR A 519 -32.76 -3.56 7.96
C THR A 519 -31.46 -3.15 7.29
N VAL A 520 -31.56 -2.66 6.05
CA VAL A 520 -30.47 -2.00 5.35
C VAL A 520 -30.90 -0.60 4.93
N VAL A 521 -30.14 0.40 5.35
CA VAL A 521 -30.35 1.82 5.02
C VAL A 521 -29.25 2.28 4.07
N ASP A 522 -29.63 2.83 2.91
CA ASP A 522 -28.73 3.63 2.08
C ASP A 522 -28.76 5.08 2.54
N VAL A 523 -27.66 5.51 3.16
CA VAL A 523 -27.53 6.84 3.77
C VAL A 523 -27.70 7.95 2.73
N ALA A 524 -27.18 7.74 1.51
CA ALA A 524 -27.17 8.79 0.50
C ALA A 524 -28.56 9.03 -0.11
N SER A 525 -29.31 7.97 -0.39
CA SER A 525 -30.67 8.09 -0.97
C SER A 525 -31.79 8.16 0.08
N GLY A 526 -31.50 7.79 1.33
CA GLY A 526 -32.49 7.58 2.38
C GLY A 526 -33.37 6.35 2.17
N ARG A 527 -33.13 5.55 1.11
CA ARG A 527 -33.90 4.33 0.84
C ARG A 527 -33.57 3.28 1.90
N MET A 528 -34.61 2.69 2.47
CA MET A 528 -34.51 1.66 3.50
C MET A 528 -35.28 0.42 3.07
N LEU A 529 -34.66 -0.74 3.22
CA LEU A 529 -35.31 -2.04 3.12
C LEU A 529 -35.32 -2.66 4.51
N SER A 530 -36.46 -3.23 4.90
CA SER A 530 -36.60 -3.95 6.17
C SER A 530 -37.41 -5.20 5.98
N ASP A 531 -37.02 -6.26 6.69
CA ASP A 531 -37.67 -7.56 6.65
C ASP A 531 -37.52 -8.26 8.01
N ALA A 532 -38.29 -9.30 8.25
CA ALA A 532 -38.16 -10.15 9.42
C ALA A 532 -38.42 -11.61 9.08
N MET A 533 -37.51 -12.48 9.51
CA MET A 533 -37.55 -13.92 9.23
C MET A 533 -37.73 -14.71 10.52
N THR A 534 -38.53 -15.78 10.44
CA THR A 534 -38.78 -16.69 11.55
C THR A 534 -38.39 -18.12 11.17
N SER A 535 -37.58 -18.76 12.00
CA SER A 535 -37.19 -20.17 11.87
C SER A 535 -37.68 -20.96 13.09
N GLU A 536 -37.94 -22.26 12.90
CA GLU A 536 -38.27 -23.21 13.96
C GLU A 536 -36.99 -23.93 14.41
N ILE A 537 -36.81 -24.12 15.71
CA ILE A 537 -35.72 -24.90 16.29
C ILE A 537 -36.25 -25.80 17.39
N THR A 538 -35.78 -27.05 17.40
CA THR A 538 -36.03 -28.02 18.46
C THR A 538 -34.75 -28.19 19.25
N LEU A 539 -34.80 -27.93 20.56
CA LEU A 539 -33.65 -28.20 21.43
C LEU A 539 -33.63 -29.66 21.85
N ARG A 540 -32.43 -30.20 22.02
CA ARG A 540 -32.23 -31.48 22.69
C ARG A 540 -32.85 -31.44 24.09
N ASP A 541 -33.14 -32.61 24.63
CA ASP A 541 -33.41 -32.76 26.06
C ASP A 541 -32.09 -32.62 26.85
N ILE A 542 -31.65 -31.37 27.04
CA ILE A 542 -30.38 -31.00 27.69
C ILE A 542 -30.48 -31.32 29.19
N THR A 543 -29.48 -32.04 29.70
CA THR A 543 -29.41 -32.42 31.10
C THR A 543 -29.11 -31.21 32.00
N ASP A 544 -29.54 -31.27 33.27
CA ASP A 544 -29.20 -30.23 34.23
C ASP A 544 -27.68 -30.04 34.38
N GLN A 545 -26.88 -31.09 34.22
CA GLN A 545 -25.42 -31.01 34.26
C GLN A 545 -24.83 -30.19 33.09
N GLU A 546 -25.37 -30.39 31.87
CA GLU A 546 -24.99 -29.59 30.70
C GLU A 546 -25.41 -28.12 30.84
N ILE A 547 -26.59 -27.86 31.44
CA ILE A 547 -27.06 -26.49 31.73
C ILE A 547 -26.10 -25.78 32.69
N GLU A 548 -25.72 -26.41 33.80
CA GLU A 548 -24.77 -25.81 34.75
C GLU A 548 -23.41 -25.55 34.09
N ALA A 549 -22.93 -26.46 33.24
CA ALA A 549 -21.68 -26.28 32.52
C ALA A 549 -21.73 -25.09 31.55
N SER A 550 -22.85 -24.92 30.83
CA SER A 550 -23.06 -23.78 29.93
C SER A 550 -23.14 -22.45 30.69
N ILE A 551 -23.84 -22.40 31.81
CA ILE A 551 -23.90 -21.19 32.64
C ILE A 551 -22.51 -20.83 33.17
N ALA A 552 -21.73 -21.82 33.62
CA ALA A 552 -20.37 -21.63 34.12
C ALA A 552 -19.40 -21.11 33.06
N SER A 553 -19.63 -21.40 31.77
CA SER A 553 -18.82 -20.83 30.67
C SER A 553 -19.13 -19.35 30.40
N GLY A 554 -20.23 -18.83 30.95
CA GLY A 554 -20.68 -17.45 30.75
C GLY A 554 -21.30 -17.18 29.38
N VAL A 555 -21.32 -18.18 28.50
CA VAL A 555 -21.88 -18.10 27.14
C VAL A 555 -23.37 -17.67 27.17
N PRO A 556 -24.26 -18.16 28.04
CA PRO A 556 -25.69 -17.83 27.98
C PRO A 556 -26.06 -16.34 28.15
N ARG A 557 -25.24 -15.53 28.83
CA ARG A 557 -25.66 -14.22 29.38
C ARG A 557 -26.02 -13.16 28.33
N ASP A 558 -25.43 -13.21 27.14
CA ASP A 558 -25.68 -12.24 26.07
C ASP A 558 -26.70 -12.74 25.01
N LYS A 559 -27.43 -13.82 25.30
CA LYS A 559 -28.20 -14.59 24.30
C LYS A 559 -29.68 -14.67 24.66
N ALA A 560 -30.53 -14.38 23.68
CA ALA A 560 -31.96 -14.60 23.80
C ALA A 560 -32.24 -16.10 24.04
N GLY A 561 -33.05 -16.42 25.05
CA GLY A 561 -33.30 -17.82 25.46
C GLY A 561 -32.10 -18.55 26.07
N ALA A 562 -31.01 -17.85 26.40
CA ALA A 562 -29.85 -18.39 27.10
C ALA A 562 -29.06 -19.49 26.37
N TYR A 563 -29.17 -19.62 25.04
CA TYR A 563 -28.36 -20.56 24.25
C TYR A 563 -27.86 -19.95 22.93
N ALA A 564 -26.82 -20.55 22.34
CA ALA A 564 -26.42 -20.32 20.95
C ALA A 564 -26.45 -21.63 20.17
N VAL A 565 -27.10 -21.63 19.01
CA VAL A 565 -27.19 -22.82 18.14
C VAL A 565 -25.81 -23.32 17.68
N GLN A 566 -24.81 -22.44 17.61
CA GLN A 566 -23.43 -22.73 17.23
C GLN A 566 -22.56 -23.26 18.38
N ASP A 567 -23.09 -23.33 19.60
CA ASP A 567 -22.31 -23.76 20.77
C ASP A 567 -21.86 -25.23 20.60
N THR A 568 -20.56 -25.44 20.43
CA THR A 568 -19.98 -26.76 20.19
C THR A 568 -19.87 -27.62 21.46
N GLU A 569 -19.97 -27.00 22.64
CA GLU A 569 -19.95 -27.69 23.94
C GLU A 569 -21.37 -28.09 24.34
N LEU A 570 -22.29 -27.12 24.39
CA LEU A 570 -23.69 -27.38 24.74
C LEU A 570 -24.42 -28.12 23.62
N ARG A 571 -24.09 -27.87 22.35
CA ARG A 571 -24.77 -28.42 21.16
C ARG A 571 -26.28 -28.45 21.32
N PRO A 572 -26.95 -27.30 21.52
CA PRO A 572 -28.30 -27.29 22.07
C PRO A 572 -29.37 -27.77 21.09
N ALA A 573 -29.13 -27.68 19.78
CA ALA A 573 -30.09 -28.06 18.76
C ALA A 573 -30.14 -29.57 18.51
N GLU A 574 -31.37 -30.11 18.47
CA GLU A 574 -31.67 -31.44 17.93
C GLU A 574 -32.01 -31.37 16.44
N ASP A 575 -32.86 -30.40 16.07
CA ASP A 575 -33.37 -30.20 14.70
C ASP A 575 -33.78 -28.74 14.49
N TRP A 576 -33.89 -28.28 13.25
CA TRP A 576 -34.45 -26.96 12.91
C TRP A 576 -35.10 -26.96 11.52
N LYS A 577 -36.10 -26.09 11.33
CA LYS A 577 -36.70 -25.81 10.03
C LYS A 577 -36.60 -24.33 9.68
N GLY A 578 -36.23 -24.04 8.44
CA GLY A 578 -36.00 -22.68 7.96
C GLY A 578 -34.53 -22.32 7.92
N CYS A 579 -34.21 -21.03 8.05
CA CYS A 579 -32.85 -20.53 7.86
C CYS A 579 -32.01 -20.70 9.14
N TYR A 580 -30.86 -21.38 9.03
CA TYR A 580 -29.88 -21.49 10.13
C TYR A 580 -29.27 -20.14 10.51
N ASN A 581 -28.87 -19.33 9.53
CA ASN A 581 -28.28 -18.00 9.77
C ASN A 581 -29.28 -17.03 10.44
N ASN A 582 -30.59 -17.22 10.21
CA ASN A 582 -31.64 -16.53 10.96
C ASN A 582 -31.64 -16.91 12.45
N ILE A 583 -31.44 -18.19 12.78
CA ILE A 583 -31.35 -18.68 14.17
C ILE A 583 -30.09 -18.12 14.86
N VAL A 584 -28.98 -18.03 14.13
CA VAL A 584 -27.73 -17.42 14.64
C VAL A 584 -27.90 -15.91 14.89
N GLY A 585 -28.71 -15.23 14.07
CA GLY A 585 -29.13 -13.85 14.27
C GLY A 585 -28.82 -12.89 13.12
N LEU A 586 -28.51 -13.39 11.92
CA LEU A 586 -28.41 -12.57 10.70
C LEU A 586 -28.82 -13.41 9.48
N PRO A 587 -30.01 -13.19 8.88
CA PRO A 587 -30.45 -13.93 7.69
C PRO A 587 -29.64 -13.51 6.45
N VAL A 588 -28.48 -14.13 6.26
CA VAL A 588 -27.46 -13.77 5.26
C VAL A 588 -27.98 -13.71 3.82
N CYS A 589 -28.77 -14.69 3.38
CA CYS A 589 -29.32 -14.68 2.02
C CYS A 589 -30.18 -13.45 1.77
N ARG A 590 -31.08 -13.13 2.72
CA ARG A 590 -31.94 -11.96 2.60
C ARG A 590 -31.14 -10.66 2.67
N LEU A 591 -30.08 -10.62 3.47
CA LEU A 591 -29.15 -9.49 3.49
C LEU A 591 -28.51 -9.26 2.11
N LEU A 592 -28.00 -10.31 1.46
CA LEU A 592 -27.38 -10.19 0.13
C LEU A 592 -28.39 -9.70 -0.91
N GLU A 593 -29.64 -10.19 -0.88
CA GLU A 593 -30.71 -9.69 -1.74
C GLU A 593 -31.00 -8.19 -1.49
N MET A 594 -31.13 -7.78 -0.23
CA MET A 594 -31.37 -6.37 0.12
C MET A 594 -30.23 -5.45 -0.31
N LEU A 595 -28.97 -5.91 -0.18
CA LEU A 595 -27.81 -5.19 -0.67
C LEU A 595 -27.88 -5.03 -2.21
N ALA A 596 -28.18 -6.10 -2.94
CA ALA A 596 -28.34 -6.07 -4.40
C ALA A 596 -29.50 -5.17 -4.86
N GLU A 597 -30.65 -5.24 -4.17
CA GLU A 597 -31.82 -4.37 -4.43
C GLU A 597 -31.49 -2.87 -4.22
N LEU A 598 -30.59 -2.56 -3.29
CA LEU A 598 -30.09 -1.21 -3.06
C LEU A 598 -28.97 -0.82 -4.04
N GLY A 599 -28.56 -1.70 -4.94
CA GLY A 599 -27.51 -1.44 -5.93
C GLY A 599 -26.10 -1.53 -5.37
N TYR A 600 -25.90 -2.23 -4.24
CA TYR A 600 -24.56 -2.55 -3.76
C TYR A 600 -23.86 -3.48 -4.76
N GLN A 601 -22.64 -3.11 -5.15
CA GLN A 601 -21.77 -4.00 -5.89
C GLN A 601 -20.65 -4.50 -4.97
N PRO A 602 -20.48 -5.83 -4.83
CA PRO A 602 -19.35 -6.38 -4.09
C PRO A 602 -18.00 -5.96 -4.70
N PRO A 603 -16.91 -6.00 -3.91
CA PRO A 603 -15.57 -5.73 -4.43
C PRO A 603 -15.20 -6.64 -5.60
N GLN A 604 -14.38 -6.16 -6.53
CA GLN A 604 -13.90 -6.97 -7.66
C GLN A 604 -13.21 -8.25 -7.17
N GLY A 605 -13.56 -9.40 -7.77
CA GLY A 605 -13.04 -10.71 -7.38
C GLY A 605 -13.72 -11.35 -6.17
N TRP A 606 -14.72 -10.68 -5.58
CA TRP A 606 -15.58 -11.28 -4.56
C TRP A 606 -16.51 -12.32 -5.20
N ASN A 607 -16.56 -13.50 -4.58
CA ASN A 607 -17.59 -14.51 -4.83
C ASN A 607 -18.25 -14.83 -3.49
N ALA A 608 -19.55 -15.07 -3.50
CA ALA A 608 -20.23 -15.58 -2.32
C ALA A 608 -19.59 -16.92 -1.88
N PRO A 609 -19.34 -17.16 -0.58
CA PRO A 609 -18.80 -18.43 -0.12
C PRO A 609 -19.69 -19.61 -0.53
N ASP A 610 -19.06 -20.72 -0.96
CA ASP A 610 -19.76 -21.95 -1.37
C ASP A 610 -20.60 -22.59 -0.25
N ASP A 611 -20.17 -22.40 1.01
CA ASP A 611 -20.88 -22.85 2.20
C ASP A 611 -21.15 -21.66 3.13
N LEU A 612 -22.41 -21.26 3.20
CA LEU A 612 -22.90 -20.23 4.12
C LEU A 612 -23.29 -20.80 5.50
N GLY A 613 -22.92 -22.04 5.80
CA GLY A 613 -23.36 -22.76 7.00
C GLY A 613 -24.84 -23.16 6.94
N CYS A 614 -25.39 -23.33 5.73
CA CYS A 614 -26.78 -23.71 5.52
C CYS A 614 -26.91 -25.24 5.51
N GLY A 615 -27.75 -25.82 6.39
CA GLY A 615 -28.07 -27.24 6.34
C GLY A 615 -28.85 -27.65 5.08
N ASP A 616 -28.96 -28.97 4.82
CA ASP A 616 -29.63 -29.53 3.63
C ASP A 616 -31.10 -29.09 3.48
N ASP A 617 -31.78 -28.79 4.59
CA ASP A 617 -33.18 -28.32 4.64
C ASP A 617 -33.34 -26.80 4.52
N CYS A 618 -32.27 -26.08 4.12
CA CYS A 618 -32.34 -24.63 3.93
C CYS A 618 -33.31 -24.29 2.78
N PRO A 619 -34.31 -23.40 2.98
CA PRO A 619 -35.26 -23.03 1.93
C PRO A 619 -34.62 -22.35 0.71
N ASN A 620 -33.36 -21.90 0.85
CA ASN A 620 -32.55 -21.30 -0.21
C ASN A 620 -31.38 -22.20 -0.65
N ALA A 621 -31.36 -23.49 -0.27
CA ALA A 621 -30.35 -24.44 -0.73
C ALA A 621 -30.39 -24.54 -2.27
N GLY A 622 -29.32 -24.07 -2.93
CA GLY A 622 -29.22 -24.05 -4.40
C GLY A 622 -29.75 -22.79 -5.10
N ALA A 623 -30.11 -21.73 -4.36
CA ALA A 623 -30.38 -20.44 -4.97
C ALA A 623 -29.09 -19.85 -5.58
N GLN A 624 -29.15 -19.34 -6.81
CA GLN A 624 -28.09 -18.47 -7.33
C GLN A 624 -28.13 -17.17 -6.53
N LEU A 625 -27.19 -17.04 -5.59
CA LEU A 625 -26.96 -15.77 -4.91
C LEU A 625 -26.53 -14.72 -5.94
N PRO A 626 -27.00 -13.47 -5.81
CA PRO A 626 -26.69 -12.39 -6.74
C PRO A 626 -25.19 -12.08 -6.85
#